data_AF-A0A7W7XY85-F1
#
_entry.id   AF-A0A7W7XY85-F1
#
_cell.length_a   1.000
_cell.length_b   1.000
_cell.length_c   1.000
_cell.angle_alpha   90.00
_cell.angle_beta   90.00
_cell.angle_gamma   90.00
#
_symmetry.space_group_name_H-M   'P 1'
#
loop_
_entity.id
_entity.type
_entity.pdbx_description
1 polymer ?
#
loop_
_entity_poly.entity_id
_entity_poly.type
_entity_poly.pdbx_seq_one_letter_code
_entity_poly.pdbx_strand_id
1 'polypeptide(L)' 'MFVTYCAGPHCNGSTKAALKIARLGRPVKEMIGGVTGWLDEGFALAGG' A
#
# COMPACT_ATOMS: atom_id res chain seq x y z
N MET A 1 10.60 8.35 1.42
CA MET A 1 9.29 8.42 0.73
C MET A 1 8.44 7.25 1.22
N PHE A 2 7.15 7.45 1.47
CA PHE A 2 6.24 6.40 1.98
C PHE A 2 5.46 5.75 0.84
N VAL A 3 5.23 4.45 0.95
CA VAL A 3 4.28 3.71 0.12
C VAL A 3 3.36 2.94 1.06
N THR A 4 2.04 3.11 0.90
CA THR A 4 1.05 2.36 1.68
C THR A 4 0.40 1.29 0.81
N TYR A 5 0.20 0.11 1.38
CA TYR A 5 -0.55 -0.99 0.76
C TYR A 5 -1.40 -1.68 1.84
N CYS A 6 -2.37 -2.47 1.39
CA CYS A 6 -3.19 -3.31 2.26
C CYS A 6 -3.30 -4.72 1.63
N ALA A 7 -4.22 -5.55 2.13
CA ALA A 7 -4.51 -6.86 1.58
C ALA A 7 -4.77 -6.85 0.07
N GLY A 8 -5.69 -5.99 -0.40
CA GLY A 8 -6.08 -5.96 -1.81
C GLY A 8 -7.05 -4.83 -2.17
N PRO A 9 -7.63 -4.84 -3.39
CA PRO A 9 -8.53 -3.80 -3.90
C PRO A 9 -9.76 -3.50 -3.01
N HIS A 10 -10.21 -4.47 -2.23
CA HIS A 10 -11.36 -4.32 -1.33
C HIS A 10 -11.01 -3.77 0.06
N CYS A 11 -9.75 -3.39 0.29
CA CYS A 11 -9.31 -2.78 1.54
C CYS A 11 -9.15 -1.25 1.39
N ASN A 12 -9.65 -0.48 2.36
CA ASN A 12 -9.45 0.98 2.45
C ASN A 12 -8.35 1.42 3.44
N GLY A 13 -7.63 0.45 4.02
CA GLY A 13 -6.56 0.69 4.99
C GLY A 13 -5.39 1.46 4.38
N SER A 14 -4.99 1.14 3.15
CA SER A 14 -3.92 1.83 2.42
C SER A 14 -4.22 3.31 2.19
N THR A 15 -5.46 3.64 1.80
CA THR A 15 -5.92 5.01 1.58
C THR A 15 -5.99 5.79 2.89
N LYS A 16 -6.54 5.18 3.96
CA LYS A 16 -6.61 5.81 5.29
C LYS A 16 -5.21 6.07 5.86
N ALA A 17 -4.26 5.15 5.66
CA ALA A 17 -2.87 5.34 6.05
C ALA A 17 -2.21 6.46 5.25
N ALA A 18 -2.42 6.50 3.92
CA ALA A 18 -1.90 7.57 3.07
C ALA A 18 -2.41 8.94 3.51
N LEU A 19 -3.71 9.08 3.81
CA LEU A 19 -4.28 10.33 4.32
C LEU A 19 -3.63 10.78 5.63
N LYS A 20 -3.41 9.86 6.57
CA LYS A 20 -2.74 10.17 7.85
C LYS A 20 -1.30 10.63 7.63
N ILE A 21 -0.54 9.97 6.75
CA ILE A 21 0.85 10.35 6.43
C ILE A 21 0.90 11.70 5.71
N ALA A 22 0.02 11.93 4.75
CA ALA A 22 -0.07 13.19 4.01
C ALA A 22 -0.38 14.38 4.94
N ARG A 23 -1.27 14.20 5.93
CA ARG A 23 -1.57 15.22 6.95
C ARG A 23 -0.39 15.59 7.84
N LEU A 24 0.62 14.72 7.94
CA LEU A 24 1.89 15.03 8.62
C LEU A 24 2.88 15.78 7.71
N GLY A 25 2.48 16.20 6.51
CA GLY A 25 3.35 16.89 5.55
C GLY A 25 4.39 15.99 4.89
N ARG A 26 4.18 14.66 4.88
CA ARG A 26 5.17 13.70 4.37
C ARG A 26 4.72 13.12 3.02
N PRO A 27 5.63 13.01 2.04
CA PRO A 27 5.29 12.47 0.72
C PRO A 27 4.95 10.98 0.83
N VAL A 28 3.80 10.61 0.28
CA VAL A 28 3.26 9.25 0.29
C VAL A 28 2.60 8.93 -1.05
N LYS A 29 2.72 7.68 -1.47
CA LYS A 29 1.96 7.10 -2.59
C LYS A 29 1.20 5.86 -2.09
N GLU A 30 0.03 5.64 -2.65
CA GLU A 30 -0.72 4.39 -2.44
C GLU A 30 -0.33 3.37 -3.52
N MET A 31 -0.08 2.13 -3.10
CA MET A 31 0.10 1.00 -4.01
C MET A 31 -1.26 0.33 -4.20
N ILE A 32 -1.91 0.64 -5.33
CA ILE A 32 -3.16 0.01 -5.73
C ILE A 32 -2.96 -1.49 -5.95
N GLY A 33 -4.00 -2.29 -5.77
CA GLY A 33 -3.92 -3.75 -5.89
C GLY A 33 -3.51 -4.47 -4.59
N GLY A 34 -2.76 -3.81 -3.70
CA GLY A 34 -2.32 -4.41 -2.43
C GLY A 34 -1.41 -5.63 -2.60
N VAL A 35 -1.24 -6.42 -1.55
CA VAL A 35 -0.40 -7.63 -1.61
C VAL A 35 -1.00 -8.69 -2.55
N THR A 36 -2.32 -8.75 -2.72
CA THR A 36 -2.94 -9.66 -3.70
C THR A 36 -2.53 -9.29 -5.12
N GLY A 37 -2.65 -8.01 -5.52
CA GLY A 37 -2.24 -7.56 -6.85
C GLY A 37 -0.75 -7.77 -7.09
N TRP A 38 0.09 -7.55 -6.07
CA TRP A 38 1.52 -7.83 -6.14
C TRP A 38 1.82 -9.30 -6.47
N LEU A 39 1.14 -10.23 -5.81
CA LEU A 39 1.28 -11.66 -6.05
C LEU A 39 0.68 -12.08 -7.40
N ASP A 40 -0.46 -11.51 -7.81
CA ASP A 40 -1.10 -11.77 -9.09
C ASP A 40 -0.21 -11.36 -10.28
N GLU A 41 0.59 -10.30 -10.11
CA GLU A 41 1.60 -9.85 -11.08
C GLU A 41 2.90 -10.69 -11.05
N GLY A 42 2.99 -11.69 -10.15
CA GLY A 42 4.12 -12.63 -10.08
C GLY A 42 5.35 -12.11 -9.34
N PHE A 43 5.22 -11.05 -8.53
CA PHE A 43 6.33 -10.53 -7.74
C PHE A 43 6.56 -11.34 -6.45
N ALA A 44 7.82 -11.43 -6.03
CA ALA A 44 8.21 -12.18 -4.83
C ALA A 44 7.86 -11.42 -3.54
N LEU A 45 7.57 -12.17 -2.47
CA LEU A 45 7.56 -11.65 -1.10
C LEU A 45 8.92 -11.90 -0.45
N ALA A 46 9.37 -10.94 0.36
CA ALA A 46 10.49 -11.17 1.25
C ALA A 46 9.99 -11.98 2.47
N GLY A 47 10.66 -13.11 2.75
CA GLY A 47 10.52 -13.84 4.01
C GLY A 47 11.43 -13.24 5.08
N GLY A 48 11.03 -13.36 6.35
CA GLY A 48 11.86 -13.05 7.51
C GLY A 48 12.68 -14.24 7.98
#